data_AF-A0A919T7H3-F1
#
_entry.id   AF-A0A919T7H3-F1
#
_cell.length_a   1.000
_cell.length_b   1.000
_cell.length_c   1.000
_cell.angle_alpha   90.00
_cell.angle_beta   90.00
_cell.angle_gamma   90.00
#
_symmetry.space_group_name_H-M   'P 1'
#
loop_
_entity.id
_entity.type
_entity.pdbx_description
1 polymer ?
#
loop_
_entity_poly.entity_id
_entity_poly.type
_entity_poly.pdbx_seq_one_letter_code
_entity_poly.pdbx_strand_id
1 'polypeptide(L)'
;MRRWGLSIGLLVVAGLAVAFSSVITGAVFVVLAALTSPRAFPRSVSDASARELSAQDGRLIVYWRPGCPYCLRLRARVGPFARRAHWVDIWADPDGAASVRAVTGGDETVPTVVHHGEGFVNPAPARVLEMLTERPR
;
A
#
# COMPACT_ATOMS: atom_id res chain seq x y z
N MET A 1 40.93 -39.06 18.23
CA MET A 1 40.04 -37.95 18.60
C MET A 1 39.83 -36.89 17.50
N ARG A 2 40.82 -36.54 16.66
CA ARG A 2 40.67 -35.53 15.56
C ARG A 2 39.67 -35.85 14.43
N ARG A 3 39.32 -37.13 14.19
CA ARG A 3 38.45 -37.52 13.07
C ARG A 3 36.97 -37.17 13.25
N TRP A 4 36.50 -37.06 14.49
CA TRP A 4 35.09 -36.74 14.79
C TRP A 4 34.81 -35.23 14.84
N GLY A 5 35.85 -34.41 15.06
CA GLY A 5 35.70 -32.95 15.12
C GLY A 5 35.25 -32.33 13.79
N LEU A 6 35.69 -32.89 12.65
CA LEU A 6 35.25 -32.44 11.33
C LEU A 6 33.78 -32.79 11.07
N SER A 7 33.35 -33.99 11.44
CA SER A 7 31.95 -34.43 11.29
C SER A 7 31.00 -33.63 12.19
N ILE A 8 31.40 -33.38 13.45
CA ILE A 8 30.63 -32.56 14.39
C ILE A 8 30.57 -31.10 13.89
N GLY A 9 31.70 -30.55 13.44
CA GLY A 9 31.74 -29.20 12.87
C GLY A 9 30.85 -29.06 11.64
N LEU A 10 30.86 -30.04 10.74
CA LEU A 10 30.00 -30.04 9.55
C LEU A 10 28.51 -30.10 9.91
N LEU A 11 28.12 -30.91 10.91
CA LEU A 11 26.75 -30.99 11.39
C LEU A 11 26.28 -29.66 12.04
N VAL A 12 27.14 -29.01 12.81
CA VAL A 12 26.85 -27.70 13.41
C VAL A 12 26.68 -26.63 12.33
N VAL A 13 27.58 -26.58 11.34
CA VAL A 13 27.49 -25.63 10.21
C VAL A 13 26.23 -25.87 9.38
N ALA A 14 25.91 -27.13 9.06
CA ALA A 14 24.70 -27.48 8.33
C ALA A 14 23.42 -27.10 9.10
N GLY A 15 23.37 -27.36 10.42
CA GLY A 15 22.25 -26.97 11.27
C GLY A 15 22.05 -25.45 11.35
N LEU A 16 23.14 -24.68 11.48
CA LEU A 16 23.09 -23.21 11.45
C LEU A 16 22.62 -22.68 10.09
N ALA A 17 23.06 -23.29 8.98
CA ALA A 17 22.62 -22.91 7.64
C ALA A 17 21.11 -23.15 7.42
N VAL A 18 20.59 -24.30 7.86
CA VAL A 18 19.15 -24.61 7.80
C VAL A 18 18.35 -23.66 8.68
N ALA A 19 18.81 -23.37 9.89
CA ALA A 19 18.17 -22.41 10.78
C ALA A 19 18.13 -21.00 10.15
N PHE A 20 19.25 -20.53 9.59
CA PHE A 20 19.34 -19.23 8.94
C PHE A 20 18.44 -19.14 7.70
N SER A 21 18.41 -20.18 6.86
CA SER A 21 17.49 -20.27 5.73
C SER A 21 16.03 -20.19 6.20
N SER A 22 15.68 -20.89 7.27
CA SER A 22 14.31 -20.89 7.81
C SER A 22 13.92 -19.52 8.34
N VAL A 23 14.83 -18.80 9.01
CA VAL A 23 14.62 -17.42 9.46
C VAL A 23 14.42 -16.47 8.28
N ILE A 24 15.25 -16.56 7.24
CA ILE A 24 15.11 -15.74 6.03
C ILE A 24 13.77 -16.02 5.36
N THR A 25 13.44 -17.29 5.12
CA THR A 25 12.18 -17.68 4.49
C THR A 25 10.99 -17.17 5.31
N GLY A 26 11.00 -17.35 6.62
CA GLY A 26 9.98 -16.82 7.52
C GLY A 26 9.86 -15.29 7.43
N ALA A 27 10.99 -14.58 7.44
CA ALA A 27 11.01 -13.12 7.31
C ALA A 27 10.42 -12.66 5.96
N VAL A 28 10.74 -13.35 4.87
CA VAL A 28 10.16 -13.07 3.54
C VAL A 28 8.64 -13.24 3.57
N PHE A 29 8.13 -14.33 4.15
CA PHE A 29 6.68 -14.54 4.28
C PHE A 29 6.01 -13.47 5.13
N VAL A 30 6.63 -13.04 6.23
CA VAL A 30 6.11 -11.95 7.07
C VAL A 30 6.07 -10.63 6.29
N VAL A 31 7.12 -10.31 5.54
CA VAL A 31 7.17 -9.10 4.71
C VAL A 31 6.09 -9.15 3.63
N LEU A 32 5.95 -10.27 2.92
CA LEU A 32 4.90 -10.44 1.91
C LEU A 32 3.50 -10.32 2.51
N ALA A 33 3.26 -10.95 3.67
CA ALA A 33 1.99 -10.85 4.37
C ALA A 33 1.70 -9.40 4.80
N ALA A 34 2.70 -8.66 5.28
CA ALA A 34 2.56 -7.26 5.64
C ALA A 34 2.28 -6.37 4.42
N LEU A 35 2.99 -6.56 3.31
CA LEU A 35 2.83 -5.79 2.07
C LEU A 35 1.49 -6.03 1.37
N THR A 36 0.94 -7.24 1.50
CA THR A 36 -0.37 -7.60 0.91
C THR A 36 -1.53 -7.37 1.87
N SER A 37 -1.27 -7.10 3.15
CA SER A 37 -2.30 -6.84 4.14
C SER A 37 -3.00 -5.49 3.90
N PRO A 38 -4.33 -5.42 4.04
CA PRO A 38 -5.07 -4.15 4.05
C PRO A 38 -4.55 -3.15 5.11
N ARG A 39 -3.87 -3.64 6.16
CA ARG A 39 -3.31 -2.80 7.23
C ARG A 39 -2.13 -1.91 6.80
N ALA A 40 -1.53 -2.16 5.63
CA ALA A 40 -0.47 -1.29 5.10
C ALA A 40 -1.00 0.11 4.72
N PHE A 41 -2.31 0.21 4.46
CA PHE A 41 -2.98 1.45 4.09
C PHE A 41 -3.73 2.06 5.29
N PRO A 42 -3.95 3.40 5.29
CA PRO A 42 -4.87 4.01 6.24
C PRO A 42 -6.27 3.39 6.13
N ARG A 43 -7.04 3.51 7.21
CA ARG A 43 -8.39 2.93 7.29
C ARG A 43 -9.21 3.36 6.08
N SER A 44 -9.81 2.39 5.39
CA SER A 44 -10.72 2.68 4.29
C SER A 44 -12.03 3.25 4.84
N VAL A 45 -12.57 4.21 4.10
CA VAL A 45 -13.94 4.73 4.25
C VAL A 45 -14.71 4.38 2.98
N SER A 46 -16.05 4.50 3.03
CA SER A 46 -16.86 4.37 1.82
C SER A 46 -16.67 5.56 0.88
N ASP A 47 -16.96 5.36 -0.40
CA ASP A 47 -16.95 6.38 -1.45
C ASP A 47 -17.82 7.58 -1.09
N ALA A 48 -19.05 7.31 -0.66
CA ALA A 48 -19.99 8.35 -0.25
C ALA A 48 -19.43 9.21 0.90
N SER A 49 -18.89 8.58 1.95
CA SER A 49 -18.28 9.32 3.07
C SER A 49 -17.00 10.03 2.65
N ALA A 50 -16.16 9.43 1.79
CA ALA A 50 -14.97 10.09 1.28
C ALA A 50 -15.29 11.37 0.51
N ARG A 51 -16.32 11.32 -0.34
CA ARG A 51 -16.80 12.49 -1.11
C ARG A 51 -17.37 13.57 -0.20
N GLU A 52 -18.21 13.19 0.76
CA GLU A 52 -18.77 14.11 1.73
C GLU A 52 -17.67 14.81 2.55
N LEU A 53 -16.74 14.04 3.12
CA LEU A 53 -15.64 14.58 3.91
C LEU A 53 -14.69 15.42 3.06
N SER A 54 -14.36 14.98 1.85
CA SER A 54 -13.53 15.74 0.90
C SER A 54 -14.17 17.07 0.53
N ALA A 55 -15.50 17.12 0.36
CA ALA A 55 -16.22 18.36 0.11
C ALA A 55 -16.19 19.31 1.34
N GLN A 56 -16.14 18.77 2.55
CA GLN A 56 -16.09 19.55 3.79
C GLN A 56 -14.68 20.07 4.12
N ASP A 57 -13.65 19.24 3.95
CA ASP A 57 -12.28 19.53 4.42
C ASP A 57 -11.27 19.77 3.29
N GLY A 58 -11.68 19.61 2.03
CA GLY A 58 -10.85 19.82 0.84
C GLY A 58 -9.77 18.76 0.61
N ARG A 59 -9.70 17.71 1.44
CA ARG A 59 -8.67 16.68 1.32
C ARG A 59 -8.94 15.78 0.12
N LEU A 60 -7.86 15.31 -0.51
CA LEU A 60 -7.96 14.41 -1.65
C LEU A 60 -8.45 13.01 -1.25
N ILE A 61 -9.09 12.34 -2.21
CA ILE A 61 -9.53 10.95 -2.11
C ILE A 61 -8.56 10.08 -2.89
N VAL A 62 -8.05 9.01 -2.27
CA VAL A 62 -7.21 8.00 -2.93
C VAL A 62 -7.98 6.69 -3.01
N TYR A 63 -8.29 6.28 -4.23
CA TYR A 63 -8.82 4.96 -4.53
C TYR A 63 -7.67 3.95 -4.70
N TRP A 64 -7.76 2.83 -3.99
CA TRP A 64 -6.72 1.81 -3.95
C TRP A 64 -7.34 0.41 -3.83
N ARG A 65 -6.50 -0.63 -3.90
CA ARG A 65 -6.88 -2.03 -3.63
C ARG A 65 -5.71 -2.81 -3.00
N PRO A 66 -5.99 -3.87 -2.22
CA PRO A 66 -4.96 -4.75 -1.69
C PRO A 66 -4.08 -5.36 -2.78
N GLY A 67 -2.78 -5.51 -2.51
CA GLY A 67 -1.81 -6.11 -3.42
C GLY A 67 -1.37 -5.23 -4.61
N CYS A 68 -1.89 -4.00 -4.74
CA CYS A 68 -1.50 -3.08 -5.81
C CYS A 68 -0.07 -2.50 -5.59
N PRO A 69 0.92 -2.84 -6.44
CA PRO A 69 2.30 -2.38 -6.25
C PRO A 69 2.45 -0.86 -6.43
N TYR A 70 1.66 -0.25 -7.31
CA TYR A 70 1.65 1.20 -7.52
C TYR A 70 1.05 1.95 -6.32
N CYS A 71 0.00 1.40 -5.71
CA CYS A 71 -0.64 1.94 -4.52
C CYS A 71 0.32 1.87 -3.31
N LEU A 72 1.03 0.75 -3.16
CA LEU A 72 2.08 0.59 -2.14
C LEU A 72 3.21 1.59 -2.34
N ARG A 73 3.68 1.76 -3.59
CA ARG A 73 4.70 2.75 -3.94
C ARG A 73 4.25 4.17 -3.61
N LEU A 74 3.01 4.53 -3.98
CA LEU A 74 2.42 5.82 -3.66
C LEU A 74 2.39 6.04 -2.15
N ARG A 75 1.80 5.09 -1.41
CA ARG A 75 1.71 5.11 0.06
C ARG A 75 3.07 5.27 0.76
N ALA A 76 4.10 4.56 0.28
CA ALA A 76 5.45 4.64 0.82
C ALA A 76 6.10 6.01 0.55
N ARG A 77 5.96 6.53 -0.68
CA ARG A 77 6.55 7.81 -1.11
C ARG A 77 5.91 9.03 -0.44
N VAL A 78 4.59 9.03 -0.26
CA VAL A 78 3.90 10.13 0.47
C VAL A 78 4.05 10.00 1.99
N GLY A 79 4.45 8.82 2.48
CA GLY A 79 4.91 8.62 3.85
C GLY A 79 3.88 9.04 4.92
N PRO A 80 4.24 9.88 5.90
CA PRO A 80 3.32 10.34 6.95
C PRO A 80 2.13 11.16 6.43
N PHE A 81 2.27 11.83 5.28
CA PHE A 81 1.22 12.66 4.69
C PHE A 81 0.05 11.84 4.14
N ALA A 82 0.22 10.52 3.97
CA ALA A 82 -0.87 9.60 3.61
C ALA A 82 -2.11 9.78 4.50
N ARG A 83 -1.94 10.10 5.78
CA ARG A 83 -3.06 10.30 6.73
C ARG A 83 -3.88 11.58 6.47
N ARG A 84 -3.43 12.45 5.57
CA ARG A 84 -4.15 13.67 5.14
C ARG A 84 -5.07 13.44 3.95
N ALA A 85 -5.18 12.21 3.46
CA ALA A 85 -6.12 11.82 2.43
C ALA A 85 -7.22 10.91 2.99
N HIS A 86 -8.36 10.90 2.30
CA HIS A 86 -9.40 9.89 2.48
C HIS A 86 -9.08 8.69 1.58
N TRP A 87 -9.11 7.48 2.13
CA TRP A 87 -8.74 6.26 1.40
C TRP A 87 -9.96 5.40 1.15
N VAL A 88 -10.17 4.98 -0.09
CA VAL A 88 -11.30 4.12 -0.48
C VAL A 88 -10.75 2.85 -1.11
N ASP A 89 -11.07 1.71 -0.51
CA ASP A 89 -10.72 0.40 -1.07
C ASP A 89 -11.81 -0.03 -2.05
N ILE A 90 -11.50 -0.05 -3.34
CA ILE A 90 -12.47 -0.35 -4.40
C ILE A 90 -12.90 -1.82 -4.43
N TRP A 91 -12.17 -2.71 -3.75
CA TRP A 91 -12.60 -4.10 -3.58
C TRP A 91 -13.65 -4.26 -2.49
N ALA A 92 -13.59 -3.42 -1.46
CA ALA A 92 -14.54 -3.42 -0.36
C ALA A 92 -15.80 -2.59 -0.67
N ASP A 93 -15.66 -1.57 -1.52
CA ASP A 93 -16.73 -0.64 -1.87
C ASP A 93 -16.99 -0.63 -3.40
N PRO A 94 -18.12 -1.20 -3.86
CA PRO A 94 -18.48 -1.22 -5.28
C PRO A 94 -18.77 0.18 -5.85
N ASP A 95 -19.21 1.13 -5.02
CA ASP A 95 -19.41 2.52 -5.45
C ASP A 95 -18.06 3.19 -5.69
N GLY A 96 -17.06 2.87 -4.86
CA GLY A 96 -15.66 3.28 -5.09
C GLY A 96 -15.10 2.74 -6.40
N ALA A 97 -15.41 1.48 -6.76
CA ALA A 97 -15.05 0.93 -8.06
C ALA A 97 -15.74 1.66 -9.21
N ALA A 98 -17.03 2.00 -9.06
CA ALA A 98 -17.77 2.78 -10.06
C ALA A 98 -17.18 4.19 -10.24
N SER A 99 -16.78 4.86 -9.16
CA SER A 99 -16.06 6.14 -9.19
C SER A 99 -14.78 6.06 -10.00
N VAL A 100 -13.98 5.01 -9.78
CA VAL A 100 -12.75 4.81 -10.55
C VAL A 100 -13.05 4.60 -12.02
N ARG A 101 -14.03 3.76 -12.37
CA ARG A 101 -14.43 3.55 -13.78
C ARG A 101 -14.90 4.85 -14.44
N ALA A 102 -15.60 5.71 -13.72
CA ALA A 102 -16.04 7.01 -14.23
C ALA A 102 -14.84 7.94 -14.55
N VAL A 103 -13.77 7.89 -13.74
CA VAL A 103 -12.56 8.71 -13.96
C VAL A 103 -11.67 8.15 -15.07
N THR A 104 -11.54 6.83 -15.16
CA THR A 104 -10.62 6.15 -16.10
C THR A 104 -11.22 5.91 -17.48
N GLY A 105 -12.55 6.05 -17.64
CA GLY A 105 -13.25 5.74 -18.88
C GLY A 105 -13.69 4.27 -18.99
N GLY A 106 -13.85 3.57 -17.87
CA GLY A 106 -14.43 2.22 -17.81
C GLY A 106 -13.60 1.19 -17.05
N ASP A 107 -12.33 1.49 -16.75
CA ASP A 107 -11.40 0.57 -16.10
C ASP A 107 -11.28 0.78 -14.58
N GLU A 108 -10.94 -0.25 -13.83
CA GLU A 108 -10.66 -0.15 -12.39
C GLU A 108 -9.17 0.12 -12.11
N THR A 109 -8.60 1.09 -12.83
CA THR A 109 -7.17 1.40 -12.72
C THR A 109 -6.89 2.18 -11.43
N VAL A 110 -5.93 1.70 -10.64
CA VAL A 110 -5.51 2.28 -9.36
C VAL A 110 -3.99 2.36 -9.26
N PRO A 111 -3.41 3.32 -8.49
CA PRO A 111 -4.10 4.31 -7.68
C PRO A 111 -4.78 5.38 -8.53
N THR A 112 -6.02 5.72 -8.19
CA THR A 112 -6.72 6.88 -8.78
C THR A 112 -6.94 7.89 -7.67
N VAL A 113 -6.59 9.14 -7.93
CA VAL A 113 -6.67 10.23 -6.94
C VAL A 113 -7.67 11.25 -7.43
N VAL A 114 -8.58 11.68 -6.56
CA VAL A 114 -9.50 12.79 -6.84
C VAL A 114 -9.16 13.95 -5.92
N HIS A 115 -8.92 15.12 -6.49
CA HIS A 115 -8.61 16.34 -5.77
C HIS A 115 -9.38 17.51 -6.37
N HIS A 116 -10.18 18.21 -5.56
CA HIS A 116 -11.07 19.29 -6.01
C HIS A 116 -11.95 18.93 -7.22
N GLY A 117 -12.43 17.68 -7.28
CA GLY A 117 -13.27 17.17 -8.36
C GLY A 117 -12.50 16.74 -9.62
N GLU A 118 -11.20 17.02 -9.71
CA GLU A 118 -10.34 16.53 -10.79
C GLU A 118 -9.79 15.14 -10.47
N GLY A 119 -9.92 14.21 -11.42
CA GLY A 119 -9.44 12.84 -11.31
C GLY A 119 -8.08 12.63 -11.97
N PHE A 120 -7.15 12.00 -11.26
CA PHE A 120 -5.81 11.66 -11.71
C PHE A 120 -5.62 10.15 -11.66
N VAL A 121 -5.39 9.53 -12.82
CA VAL A 121 -5.13 8.09 -12.94
C VAL A 121 -3.63 7.83 -12.81
N ASN A 122 -3.25 6.98 -11.86
CA ASN A 122 -1.87 6.60 -11.54
C ASN A 122 -0.88 7.79 -11.48
N PRO A 123 -1.17 8.85 -10.70
CA PRO A 123 -0.32 10.03 -10.66
C PRO A 123 1.06 9.72 -10.04
N ALA A 124 2.06 10.52 -10.43
CA ALA A 124 3.37 10.47 -9.80
C ALA A 124 3.26 10.78 -8.30
N PRO A 125 3.93 10.03 -7.41
CA PRO A 125 3.83 10.27 -5.97
C PRO A 125 4.27 11.66 -5.51
N ALA A 126 5.19 12.31 -6.23
CA ALA A 126 5.62 13.67 -5.95
C ALA A 126 4.46 14.66 -6.11
N ARG A 127 3.68 14.54 -7.19
CA ARG A 127 2.48 15.35 -7.44
C ARG A 127 1.43 15.16 -6.35
N VAL A 128 1.20 13.93 -5.91
CA VAL A 128 0.25 13.66 -4.81
C VAL A 128 0.77 14.25 -3.50
N LEU A 129 2.08 14.18 -3.24
CA LEU A 129 2.67 14.80 -2.06
C LEU A 129 2.48 16.32 -2.07
N GLU A 130 2.68 16.97 -3.22
CA GLU A 130 2.39 18.40 -3.40
C GLU A 130 0.94 18.70 -3.01
N MET A 131 -0.04 18.01 -3.61
CA MET A 131 -1.47 18.14 -3.28
C MET A 131 -1.78 17.94 -1.78
N LEU A 132 -1.09 17.03 -1.08
CA LEU A 132 -1.27 16.79 0.37
C LEU A 132 -0.65 17.87 1.27
N THR A 133 0.23 18.69 0.70
CA THR A 133 0.97 19.74 1.41
C THR A 133 0.50 21.14 1.04
N GLU A 134 -0.24 21.28 -0.06
CA GLU A 134 -0.93 22.51 -0.42
C GLU A 134 -1.87 22.93 0.72
N ARG A 135 -1.75 24.19 1.13
CA ARG A 135 -2.60 24.77 2.16
C ARG A 135 -3.93 25.16 1.49
N PRO A 136 -5.09 24.74 2.01
CA PRO A 136 -6.38 25.18 1.47
C PRO A 136 -6.44 26.71 1.53
N ARG A 137 -6.78 27.34 0.40
CA ARG A 137 -7.01 28.80 0.33
C ARG A 137 -8.33 29.17 0.96
#